data_AF-A0AA35RCZ4-F1
#
_entry.id   AF-A0AA35RCZ4-F1
#
_cell.length_a   1.000
_cell.length_b   1.000
_cell.length_c   1.000
_cell.angle_alpha   90.00
_cell.angle_beta   90.00
_cell.angle_gamma   90.00
#
_symmetry.space_group_name_H-M   'P 1'
#
loop_
_entity.id
_entity.type
_entity.pdbx_description
1 polymer ?
#
loop_
_entity_poly.entity_id
_entity_poly.type
_entity_poly.pdbx_seq_one_letter_code
_entity_poly.pdbx_strand_id
1 'polypeptide(L)'
;MSNTVLIIEDDPHTTELVRLYLSHDGHEVLSASTGPEGLARARETDPDLVVLDLMLPGLDGLEVCRSLRAESNVPIVMLTARVEEEDMLTGLGFGADDYVTKPFRPRELAARVQAVLRRTGRDLSEGSGAELINGPIRVSLRERSVAAAESPVSLTPTEYRILVLLMRDPGRTFPGNRS
;
A
#
# COMPACT_ATOMS: atom_id res chain seq x y z
N MET A 1 9.74 8.37 -12.97
CA MET A 1 9.09 9.40 -12.14
C MET A 1 9.46 9.12 -10.70
N SER A 2 9.56 10.15 -9.86
CA SER A 2 9.70 9.97 -8.41
C SER A 2 8.35 9.50 -7.86
N ASN A 3 8.34 8.45 -7.06
CA ASN A 3 7.13 8.01 -6.37
C ASN A 3 6.92 8.87 -5.12
N THR A 4 5.67 9.22 -4.82
CA THR A 4 5.29 9.96 -3.61
C THR A 4 4.97 8.97 -2.49
N VAL A 5 5.68 9.07 -1.37
CA VAL A 5 5.46 8.25 -0.18
C VAL A 5 4.94 9.15 0.95
N LEU A 6 3.80 8.79 1.52
CA LEU A 6 3.23 9.45 2.70
C LEU A 6 3.59 8.67 3.97
N ILE A 7 4.26 9.31 4.91
CA ILE A 7 4.54 8.77 6.24
C ILE A 7 3.47 9.27 7.22
N ILE A 8 2.85 8.38 7.99
CA ILE A 8 1.92 8.71 9.07
C ILE A 8 2.51 8.15 10.37
N GLU A 9 3.15 9.01 11.15
CA GLU A 9 3.97 8.67 12.33
C GLU A 9 4.05 9.90 13.24
N ASP A 10 3.79 9.75 14.54
CA ASP A 10 3.79 10.86 15.49
C ASP A 10 5.19 11.20 16.03
N ASP A 11 6.14 10.26 16.04
CA ASP A 11 7.52 10.55 16.43
C ASP A 11 8.28 11.29 15.31
N PRO A 12 8.68 12.56 15.53
CA PRO A 12 9.42 13.33 14.54
C PRO A 12 10.80 12.73 14.23
N HIS A 13 11.43 12.02 15.18
CA HIS A 13 12.74 11.40 14.93
C HIS A 13 12.61 10.22 13.98
N THR A 14 11.63 9.35 14.22
CA THR A 14 11.29 8.26 13.31
C THR A 14 10.91 8.80 11.93
N THR A 15 10.04 9.81 11.87
CA THR A 15 9.62 10.45 10.61
C THR A 15 10.80 10.99 9.81
N GLU A 16 11.70 11.76 10.45
CA GLU A 16 12.86 12.35 9.78
C GLU A 16 13.85 11.28 9.31
N LEU A 17 14.05 10.24 10.14
CA LEU A 17 14.92 9.13 9.79
C LEU A 17 14.40 8.38 8.57
N VAL A 18 13.11 8.06 8.51
CA VAL A 18 12.50 7.39 7.36
C VAL A 18 12.54 8.30 6.13
N ARG A 19 12.19 9.59 6.29
CA ARG A 19 12.25 10.59 5.22
C ARG A 19 13.62 10.67 4.58
N LEU A 20 14.69 10.70 5.38
CA LEU A 20 16.07 10.80 4.86
C LEU A 20 16.40 9.63 3.93
N TYR A 21 16.07 8.41 4.31
CA TYR A 21 16.38 7.20 3.52
C TYR A 21 15.52 7.10 2.25
N LEU A 22 14.22 7.38 2.36
CA LEU A 22 13.34 7.34 1.19
C LEU A 22 13.67 8.46 0.19
N SER A 23 14.00 9.66 0.67
CA SER A 23 14.44 10.76 -0.17
C SER A 23 15.76 10.45 -0.88
N HIS A 24 16.70 9.80 -0.17
CA HIS A 24 17.96 9.34 -0.76
C HIS A 24 17.73 8.35 -1.91
N ASP A 25 16.70 7.51 -1.81
CA ASP A 25 16.31 6.55 -2.85
C ASP A 25 15.50 7.19 -3.99
N GLY A 26 15.32 8.51 -3.97
CA GLY A 26 14.70 9.30 -5.04
C GLY A 26 13.18 9.44 -4.94
N HIS A 27 12.61 9.16 -3.77
CA HIS A 27 11.17 9.33 -3.50
C HIS A 27 10.85 10.75 -3.03
N GLU A 28 9.68 11.25 -3.41
CA GLU A 28 9.10 12.42 -2.77
C GLU A 28 8.44 11.98 -1.47
N VAL A 29 8.76 12.65 -0.36
CA VAL A 29 8.27 12.24 0.96
C VAL A 29 7.40 13.31 1.60
N LEU A 30 6.15 12.93 1.82
CA LEU A 30 5.18 13.67 2.61
C LEU A 30 5.07 13.03 4.00
N SER A 31 4.65 13.79 5.00
CA SER A 31 4.47 13.27 6.35
C SER A 31 3.28 13.91 7.07
N ALA A 32 2.60 13.13 7.90
CA ALA A 32 1.56 13.58 8.82
C ALA A 32 1.85 13.00 10.21
N SER A 33 1.56 13.77 11.26
CA SER A 33 1.84 13.33 12.65
C SER A 33 0.62 12.75 13.36
N THR A 34 -0.52 12.68 12.68
CA THR A 34 -1.77 12.13 13.24
C THR A 34 -2.55 11.36 12.17
N GLY A 35 -3.38 10.41 12.60
CA GLY A 35 -4.26 9.67 11.69
C GLY A 35 -5.19 10.56 10.84
N PRO A 36 -5.91 11.54 11.41
CA PRO A 36 -6.79 12.43 10.64
C PRO A 36 -6.03 13.28 9.61
N GLU A 37 -4.85 13.81 9.97
CA GLU A 37 -4.00 14.53 9.02
C GLU A 37 -3.51 13.60 7.91
N GLY A 38 -3.09 12.38 8.27
CA GLY A 38 -2.65 11.37 7.30
C GLY A 38 -3.74 11.01 6.30
N LEU A 39 -4.98 10.80 6.76
CA LEU A 39 -6.13 10.55 5.89
C LEU A 39 -6.43 11.74 4.97
N ALA A 40 -6.39 12.97 5.49
CA ALA A 40 -6.59 14.17 4.67
C ALA A 40 -5.53 14.28 3.57
N ARG A 41 -4.24 14.15 3.93
CA ARG A 41 -3.14 14.21 2.97
C ARG A 41 -3.20 13.08 1.95
N ALA A 42 -3.58 11.86 2.34
CA ALA A 42 -3.74 10.75 1.41
C ALA A 42 -4.77 11.06 0.32
N ARG A 43 -5.91 11.65 0.69
CA ARG A 43 -6.94 12.08 -0.28
C ARG A 43 -6.50 13.22 -1.18
N GLU A 44 -5.74 14.16 -0.65
CA GLU A 44 -5.29 15.35 -1.40
C GLU A 44 -4.17 15.05 -2.39
N THR A 45 -3.30 14.08 -2.06
CA THR A 45 -2.04 13.88 -2.76
C THR A 45 -1.96 12.58 -3.56
N ASP A 46 -2.91 11.66 -3.35
CA ASP A 46 -2.96 10.35 -4.01
C ASP A 46 -1.57 9.65 -4.02
N PRO A 47 -1.00 9.35 -2.83
CA PRO A 47 0.38 8.86 -2.75
C PRO A 47 0.53 7.47 -3.37
N ASP A 48 1.73 7.17 -3.86
CA ASP A 48 2.05 5.86 -4.43
C ASP A 48 2.18 4.75 -3.36
N LEU A 49 2.45 5.14 -2.12
CA LEU A 49 2.56 4.26 -0.95
C LEU A 49 2.38 5.05 0.35
N VAL A 50 1.81 4.41 1.37
CA VAL A 50 1.73 4.92 2.73
C VAL A 50 2.59 4.06 3.67
N VAL A 51 3.44 4.71 4.47
CA VAL A 51 4.09 4.12 5.64
C VAL A 51 3.27 4.54 6.86
N LEU A 52 2.74 3.58 7.62
CA LEU A 52 1.76 3.84 8.67
C LEU A 52 2.21 3.23 10.00
N ASP A 53 2.37 4.06 11.03
CA ASP A 53 2.46 3.57 12.40
C ASP A 53 1.10 3.07 12.89
N LEU A 54 1.09 1.92 13.56
CA LEU A 54 -0.09 1.42 14.25
C LEU A 54 -0.34 2.16 15.57
N MET A 55 0.72 2.63 16.23
CA MET A 55 0.63 3.20 17.58
C MET A 55 0.43 4.72 17.58
N LEU A 56 -0.43 5.23 16.68
CA LEU A 56 -0.74 6.67 16.61
C LEU A 56 -1.57 7.13 17.83
N PRO A 57 -1.28 8.33 18.39
CA PRO A 57 -2.14 8.92 19.40
C PRO A 57 -3.47 9.37 18.80
N GLY A 58 -4.56 9.09 19.52
CA GLY A 58 -5.91 9.47 19.11
C GLY A 58 -6.55 8.43 18.18
N LEU A 59 -6.50 8.66 16.88
CA LEU A 59 -7.03 7.71 15.89
C LEU A 59 -6.02 6.60 15.65
N ASP A 60 -6.38 5.38 16.04
CA ASP A 60 -5.54 4.17 15.91
C ASP A 60 -5.14 3.95 14.44
N GLY A 61 -3.88 3.56 14.20
CA GLY A 61 -3.40 3.24 12.87
C GLY A 61 -4.19 2.12 12.18
N LEU A 62 -4.80 1.19 12.93
CA LEU A 62 -5.72 0.20 12.35
C LEU A 62 -7.00 0.86 11.79
N GLU A 63 -7.51 1.90 12.44
CA GLU A 63 -8.64 2.68 11.92
C GLU A 63 -8.24 3.49 10.69
N VAL A 64 -7.06 4.11 10.70
CA VAL A 64 -6.49 4.78 9.52
C VAL A 64 -6.39 3.80 8.35
N CYS A 65 -5.84 2.60 8.57
CA CYS A 65 -5.74 1.57 7.53
C CYS A 65 -7.12 1.20 6.97
N ARG A 66 -8.11 0.95 7.83
CA ARG A 66 -9.48 0.63 7.40
C ARG A 66 -10.10 1.75 6.56
N SER A 67 -9.92 3.01 6.97
CA SER A 67 -10.40 4.17 6.21
C SER A 67 -9.71 4.27 4.84
N LEU A 68 -8.38 4.16 4.80
CA LEU A 68 -7.63 4.16 3.53
C LEU A 68 -8.09 3.05 2.59
N ARG A 69 -8.40 1.86 3.12
CA ARG A 69 -8.89 0.70 2.37
C ARG A 69 -10.32 0.84 1.87
N ALA A 70 -11.18 1.53 2.61
CA ALA A 70 -12.53 1.84 2.16
C ALA A 70 -12.55 2.81 0.97
N GLU A 71 -11.50 3.62 0.83
CA GLU A 71 -11.44 4.70 -0.15
C GLU A 71 -10.46 4.42 -1.30
N SER A 72 -9.44 3.57 -1.08
CA SER A 72 -8.37 3.34 -2.05
C SER A 72 -7.67 1.99 -1.87
N ASN A 73 -6.98 1.56 -2.93
CA ASN A 73 -6.06 0.43 -2.91
C ASN A 73 -4.59 0.90 -2.82
N VAL A 74 -4.32 2.04 -2.19
CA VAL A 74 -2.94 2.53 -2.01
C VAL A 74 -2.12 1.49 -1.23
N PRO A 75 -0.90 1.14 -1.65
CA PRO A 75 -0.06 0.22 -0.90
C PRO A 75 0.24 0.75 0.51
N ILE A 76 0.13 -0.09 1.53
CA ILE A 76 0.42 0.27 2.93
C ILE A 76 1.53 -0.62 3.49
N VAL A 77 2.59 0.00 4.00
CA VAL A 77 3.64 -0.65 4.81
C VAL A 77 3.44 -0.23 6.27
N MET A 78 3.14 -1.17 7.15
CA MET A 78 2.88 -0.88 8.56
C MET A 78 4.16 -0.90 9.40
N LEU A 79 4.26 0.02 10.35
CA LEU A 79 5.23 -0.03 11.44
C LEU A 79 4.49 -0.51 12.71
N THR A 80 4.98 -1.56 13.36
CA THR A 80 4.36 -2.10 14.59
C THR A 80 5.39 -2.39 15.67
N ALA A 81 5.05 -2.21 16.94
CA ALA A 81 5.91 -2.57 18.07
C ALA A 81 5.69 -4.01 18.57
N ARG A 82 4.65 -4.72 18.12
CA ARG A 82 4.26 -6.03 18.68
C ARG A 82 4.15 -7.11 17.61
N VAL A 83 4.89 -8.19 17.83
CA VAL A 83 4.81 -9.42 17.00
C VAL A 83 3.44 -10.09 17.12
N GLU A 84 2.75 -9.94 18.26
CA GLU A 84 1.40 -10.50 18.47
C GLU A 84 0.32 -9.79 17.62
N GLU A 85 0.55 -8.55 17.19
CA GLU A 85 -0.33 -7.86 16.23
C GLU A 85 -0.15 -8.39 14.81
N GLU A 86 1.01 -8.96 14.48
CA GLU A 86 1.30 -9.59 13.19
C GLU A 86 0.36 -10.79 12.93
N ASP A 87 0.10 -11.60 13.98
CA ASP A 87 -0.88 -12.68 13.96
C ASP A 87 -2.31 -12.15 13.84
N MET A 88 -2.61 -11.00 14.47
CA MET A 88 -3.91 -10.32 14.36
C MET A 88 -4.15 -9.76 12.96
N LEU A 89 -3.12 -9.18 12.34
CA LEU A 89 -3.13 -8.64 10.97
C LEU A 89 -3.30 -9.76 9.93
N THR A 90 -2.66 -10.92 10.17
CA THR A 90 -2.77 -12.11 9.32
C THR A 90 -4.14 -12.78 9.48
N GLY A 91 -4.70 -12.81 10.69
CA GLY A 91 -6.00 -13.42 11.00
C GLY A 91 -7.22 -12.57 10.62
N LEU A 92 -7.08 -11.26 10.44
CA LEU A 92 -8.20 -10.33 10.16
C LEU A 92 -8.18 -9.68 8.77
N GLY A 93 -7.20 -9.98 7.93
CA GLY A 93 -7.24 -9.60 6.51
C GLY A 93 -7.26 -8.08 6.25
N PHE A 94 -6.67 -7.27 7.14
CA PHE A 94 -6.74 -5.80 7.08
C PHE A 94 -6.04 -5.14 5.88
N GLY A 95 -5.44 -5.93 4.98
CA GLY A 95 -4.99 -5.46 3.67
C GLY A 95 -3.70 -4.64 3.67
N ALA A 96 -2.82 -4.78 4.66
CA ALA A 96 -1.45 -4.26 4.53
C ALA A 96 -0.67 -5.05 3.46
N ASP A 97 0.27 -4.38 2.79
CA ASP A 97 1.09 -4.99 1.73
C ASP A 97 2.42 -5.54 2.26
N ASP A 98 2.92 -4.96 3.35
CA ASP A 98 4.11 -5.39 4.10
C ASP A 98 4.06 -4.79 5.52
N TYR A 99 4.94 -5.25 6.40
CA TYR A 99 5.08 -4.76 7.76
C TYR A 99 6.53 -4.76 8.21
N VAL A 100 6.83 -3.91 9.19
CA VAL A 100 8.14 -3.74 9.81
C VAL A 100 7.97 -3.59 11.32
N THR A 101 8.71 -4.39 12.08
CA THR A 101 8.67 -4.33 13.54
C THR A 101 9.64 -3.26 14.08
N LYS A 102 9.18 -2.46 15.06
CA LYS A 102 10.00 -1.53 15.84
C LYS A 102 10.72 -2.31 16.95
N PRO A 103 12.03 -2.07 17.21
CA PRO A 103 12.91 -1.16 16.50
C PRO A 103 13.38 -1.74 15.15
N PHE A 104 13.38 -0.91 14.10
CA PHE A 104 13.80 -1.32 12.76
C PHE A 104 15.09 -0.63 12.32
N ARG A 105 15.74 -1.22 11.31
CA ARG A 105 16.83 -0.55 10.59
C ARG A 105 16.24 0.29 9.46
N PRO A 106 16.58 1.59 9.33
CA PRO A 106 15.99 2.45 8.27
C PRO A 106 16.17 1.90 6.86
N ARG A 107 17.33 1.27 6.59
CA ARG A 107 17.60 0.58 5.31
C ARG A 107 16.65 -0.59 5.04
N GLU A 108 16.20 -1.28 6.07
CA GLU A 108 15.24 -2.38 5.92
C GLU A 108 13.88 -1.86 5.48
N LEU A 109 13.38 -0.82 6.15
CA LEU A 109 12.11 -0.19 5.77
C LEU A 109 12.17 0.37 4.35
N ALA A 110 13.25 1.08 3.99
CA ALA A 110 13.44 1.60 2.64
C ALA A 110 13.43 0.48 1.58
N ALA A 111 14.11 -0.63 1.85
CA ALA A 111 14.12 -1.79 0.95
C ALA A 111 12.73 -2.43 0.78
N ARG A 112 11.91 -2.49 1.84
CA ARG A 112 10.53 -2.99 1.78
C ARG A 112 9.61 -2.05 1.01
N VAL A 113 9.68 -0.74 1.28
CA VAL A 113 8.98 0.30 0.52
C VAL A 113 9.32 0.17 -0.97
N GLN A 114 10.60 0.06 -1.32
CA GLN A 114 11.04 -0.12 -2.69
C GLN A 114 10.54 -1.44 -3.30
N ALA A 115 10.49 -2.53 -2.54
CA ALA A 115 9.96 -3.81 -3.00
C ALA A 115 8.47 -3.75 -3.30
N VAL A 116 7.68 -3.09 -2.45
CA VAL A 116 6.24 -2.87 -2.65
C VAL A 116 6.00 -1.98 -3.87
N LEU A 117 6.68 -0.83 -3.95
CA LEU A 117 6.59 0.10 -5.09
C LEU A 117 7.02 -0.55 -6.41
N ARG A 118 8.01 -1.45 -6.40
CA ARG A 118 8.41 -2.18 -7.62
C ARG A 118 7.32 -3.16 -8.06
N ARG A 119 6.64 -3.83 -7.12
CA ARG A 119 5.54 -4.75 -7.44
C ARG A 119 4.38 -3.99 -8.09
N THR A 120 4.03 -2.83 -7.56
CA THR A 120 2.96 -1.98 -8.13
C THR A 120 3.40 -1.19 -9.36
N GLY A 121 4.68 -0.83 -9.49
CA GLY A 121 5.20 -0.15 -10.68
C GLY A 121 5.36 -1.07 -11.89
N ARG A 122 5.69 -2.35 -11.66
CA ARG A 122 5.57 -3.38 -12.71
C ARG A 122 4.15 -3.47 -13.24
N ASP A 123 3.16 -3.14 -12.40
CA ASP A 123 1.80 -3.14 -12.85
C ASP A 123 1.49 -2.13 -13.96
N LEU A 124 2.16 -0.97 -13.90
CA LEU A 124 1.97 0.12 -14.85
C LEU A 124 2.90 0.06 -16.07
N SER A 125 3.98 -0.72 -16.01
CA SER A 125 5.09 -0.64 -16.98
C SER A 125 5.03 -1.70 -18.09
N GLU A 126 4.30 -2.80 -17.90
CA GLU A 126 4.15 -3.87 -18.90
C GLU A 126 3.12 -3.53 -19.98
N GLY A 127 3.36 -2.46 -20.76
CA GLY A 127 2.87 -2.21 -22.13
C GLY A 127 1.35 -2.21 -22.42
N SER A 128 0.51 -2.57 -21.46
CA SER A 128 -0.94 -2.52 -21.53
C SER A 128 -1.37 -1.19 -20.94
N GLY A 129 -2.34 -0.51 -21.55
CA GLY A 129 -2.76 0.82 -21.14
C GLY A 129 -3.11 0.93 -19.65
N ALA A 130 -3.42 2.15 -19.20
CA ALA A 130 -3.85 2.42 -17.83
C ALA A 130 -5.08 1.60 -17.39
N GLU A 131 -5.71 0.85 -18.30
CA GLU A 131 -6.80 -0.08 -18.04
C GLU A 131 -6.52 -1.50 -18.56
N LEU A 132 -6.90 -2.51 -17.78
CA LEU A 132 -7.06 -3.90 -18.22
C LEU A 132 -8.55 -4.21 -18.39
N ILE A 133 -8.92 -4.87 -19.49
CA ILE A 133 -10.33 -5.23 -19.78
C ILE A 133 -10.40 -6.71 -20.12
N ASN A 134 -11.26 -7.45 -19.42
CA ASN A 134 -11.58 -8.85 -19.71
C ASN A 134 -13.08 -9.10 -19.53
N GLY A 135 -13.82 -9.15 -20.63
CA GLY A 135 -15.28 -9.25 -20.62
C GLY A 135 -15.91 -8.07 -19.85
N PRO A 136 -16.73 -8.32 -18.82
CA PRO A 136 -17.32 -7.24 -18.02
C PRO A 136 -16.32 -6.60 -17.05
N ILE A 137 -15.17 -7.22 -16.78
CA ILE A 137 -14.24 -6.72 -15.76
C ILE A 137 -13.34 -5.64 -16.37
N ARG A 138 -13.32 -4.47 -15.74
CA ARG A 138 -12.44 -3.35 -16.03
C ARG A 138 -11.58 -3.05 -14.81
N VAL A 139 -10.28 -2.90 -15.00
CA VAL A 139 -9.34 -2.55 -13.93
C VAL A 139 -8.55 -1.33 -14.35
N SER A 140 -8.69 -0.23 -13.62
CA SER A 140 -7.79 0.93 -13.77
C SER A 140 -6.55 0.68 -12.93
N LEU A 141 -5.40 0.53 -13.60
CA LEU A 141 -4.12 0.33 -12.93
C LEU A 141 -3.61 1.61 -12.27
N ARG A 142 -4.00 2.77 -12.84
CA ARG A 142 -3.65 4.09 -12.31
C ARG A 142 -4.43 4.40 -11.04
N GLU A 143 -5.75 4.30 -11.10
CA GLU A 143 -6.63 4.59 -9.95
C GLU A 143 -6.72 3.41 -8.97
N ARG A 144 -6.11 2.27 -9.33
CA ARG A 144 -6.21 1.00 -8.61
C ARG A 144 -7.66 0.62 -8.29
N SER A 145 -8.54 0.82 -9.27
CA SER A 145 -9.98 0.61 -9.14
C SER A 145 -10.45 -0.53 -10.04
N VAL A 146 -11.53 -1.19 -9.64
CA VAL A 146 -12.12 -2.31 -10.38
C VAL A 146 -13.61 -2.07 -10.57
N ALA A 147 -14.11 -2.36 -11.76
CA ALA A 147 -15.53 -2.37 -12.06
C ALA A 147 -15.92 -3.67 -12.76
N ALA A 148 -17.10 -4.18 -12.42
CA ALA A 148 -17.79 -5.22 -13.16
C ALA A 148 -18.95 -4.59 -13.93
N ALA A 149 -18.85 -4.63 -15.26
CA ALA A 149 -19.64 -3.83 -16.19
C ALA A 149 -19.51 -2.33 -15.88
N GLU A 150 -20.55 -1.73 -15.31
CA GLU A 150 -20.59 -0.31 -14.90
C GLU A 150 -20.63 -0.14 -13.37
N SER A 151 -20.57 -1.24 -12.60
CA SER A 151 -20.63 -1.20 -11.14
C SER A 151 -19.24 -1.31 -10.51
N PRO A 152 -18.82 -0.36 -9.66
CA PRO A 152 -17.58 -0.47 -8.89
C PRO A 152 -17.58 -1.71 -8.00
N VAL A 153 -16.43 -2.38 -7.92
CA VAL A 153 -16.21 -3.54 -7.06
C VAL A 153 -15.09 -3.21 -6.09
N SER A 154 -15.39 -3.28 -4.79
CA SER A 154 -14.37 -3.19 -3.76
C SER A 154 -13.66 -4.54 -3.63
N LEU A 155 -12.34 -4.52 -3.70
CA LEU A 155 -11.48 -5.69 -3.52
C LEU A 155 -10.48 -5.37 -2.41
N THR A 156 -10.04 -6.40 -1.69
CA THR A 156 -8.84 -6.27 -0.85
C THR A 156 -7.61 -6.07 -1.74
N PRO A 157 -6.49 -5.52 -1.21
CA PRO A 157 -5.27 -5.34 -2.01
C PRO A 157 -4.71 -6.65 -2.56
N THR A 158 -4.83 -7.74 -1.79
CA THR A 158 -4.45 -9.08 -2.27
C THR A 158 -5.32 -9.53 -3.43
N GLU A 159 -6.63 -9.39 -3.34
CA GLU A 159 -7.56 -9.73 -4.42
C GLU A 159 -7.33 -8.86 -5.66
N TYR A 160 -7.14 -7.55 -5.49
CA TYR A 160 -6.78 -6.63 -6.57
C TYR A 160 -5.50 -7.10 -7.27
N ARG A 161 -4.44 -7.41 -6.51
CA ARG A 161 -3.17 -7.89 -7.06
C ARG A 161 -3.32 -9.22 -7.79
N ILE A 162 -4.08 -10.16 -7.23
CA ILE A 162 -4.38 -11.44 -7.89
C ILE A 162 -5.14 -11.21 -9.19
N LEU A 163 -6.17 -10.35 -9.18
CA LEU A 163 -6.96 -10.04 -10.36
C LEU A 163 -6.10 -9.40 -11.46
N VAL A 164 -5.29 -8.40 -11.12
CA VAL A 164 -4.35 -7.75 -12.05
C VAL A 164 -3.39 -8.78 -12.66
N LEU A 165 -2.82 -9.66 -11.84
CA LEU A 165 -1.93 -10.73 -12.30
C LEU A 165 -2.63 -11.67 -13.29
N LEU A 166 -3.85 -12.10 -12.98
CA LEU A 166 -4.65 -12.97 -13.84
C LEU A 166 -5.06 -12.29 -15.15
N MET A 167 -5.36 -10.99 -15.11
CA MET A 167 -5.79 -10.22 -16.28
C MET A 167 -4.63 -9.86 -17.23
N ARG A 168 -3.39 -9.77 -16.72
CA ARG A 168 -2.21 -9.53 -17.57
C ARG A 168 -1.78 -10.72 -18.41
N ASP A 169 -2.02 -11.94 -17.93
CA ASP A 169 -1.61 -13.16 -18.62
C ASP A 169 -2.78 -14.15 -18.73
N PRO A 170 -3.82 -13.81 -19.54
CA PRO A 170 -5.03 -14.63 -19.64
C PRO A 170 -4.71 -16.04 -20.13
N GLY A 171 -5.08 -17.05 -19.34
CA GLY A 171 -4.88 -18.46 -19.68
C GLY A 171 -3.58 -19.07 -19.16
N ARG A 172 -2.71 -18.30 -18.52
CA ARG A 172 -1.56 -18.86 -17.80
C ARG A 172 -1.99 -19.48 -16.48
N THR A 173 -1.52 -20.70 -16.22
CA THR A 173 -1.68 -21.36 -14.94
C THR A 173 -0.65 -20.85 -13.95
N PHE A 174 -1.11 -20.32 -12.82
CA PHE A 174 -0.25 -19.96 -11.70
C PHE A 174 -0.26 -21.12 -10.70
N PRO A 175 0.90 -21.70 -10.34
CA PRO A 175 0.96 -22.75 -9.34
C PRO A 175 0.52 -22.18 -7.98
N GLY A 176 -0.51 -22.78 -7.38
CA GLY A 176 -0.88 -22.48 -6.00
C GLY A 176 0.23 -22.92 -5.06
N ASN A 177 0.50 -22.13 -4.01
CA ASN A 177 1.43 -22.53 -2.97
C ASN A 177 0.81 -23.70 -2.19
N ARG A 178 1.10 -24.92 -2.62
CA ARG A 178 0.81 -26.13 -1.85
C ARG A 178 1.99 -26.31 -0.89
N SER A 179 1.84 -25.79 0.32
CA SER A 179 2.57 -26.26 1.50
C SER A 179 2.12 -27.67 1.85
#